data_AF-A0A849L4W7-F1
#
_entry.id   AF-A0A849L4W7-F1
#
_cell.length_a   1.000
_cell.length_b   1.000
_cell.length_c   1.000
_cell.angle_alpha   90.00
_cell.angle_beta   90.00
_cell.angle_gamma   90.00
#
_symmetry.space_group_name_H-M   'P 1'
#
loop_
_entity.id
_entity.type
_entity.pdbx_description
1 polymer ?
#
loop_
_entity_poly.entity_id
_entity_poly.type
_entity_poly.pdbx_seq_one_letter_code
_entity_poly.pdbx_strand_id
1 'polypeptide(L)'
;MDKADQAREQEEAERRRALVSAQFFEWIEESREIVGVNFEELSAEDQAFLSVNLATSLMLTHKLGEIEARLGSIRQELNAKEPN
;
A
#
# COMPACT_ATOMS: atom_id res chain seq x y z
N MET A 1 15.67 6.14 29.47
CA MET A 1 14.79 6.68 28.42
C MET A 1 13.73 7.51 29.14
N ASP A 2 13.69 8.81 28.89
CA ASP A 2 12.81 9.72 29.62
C ASP A 2 11.35 9.53 29.14
N LYS A 3 10.37 9.65 30.03
CA LYS A 3 8.94 9.43 29.67
C LYS A 3 8.47 10.42 28.60
N ALA A 4 9.10 11.59 28.54
CA ALA A 4 8.87 12.61 27.52
C ALA A 4 9.34 12.17 26.12
N ASP A 5 10.43 11.40 26.04
CA ASP A 5 10.97 10.90 24.76
C ASP A 5 10.06 9.81 24.18
N GLN A 6 9.54 8.91 25.02
CA GLN A 6 8.60 7.86 24.60
C GLN A 6 7.27 8.44 24.08
N ALA A 7 6.74 9.47 24.76
CA ALA A 7 5.51 10.12 24.34
C ALA A 7 5.66 10.82 22.97
N ARG A 8 6.81 11.47 22.73
CA ARG A 8 7.13 12.08 21.44
C ARG A 8 7.28 11.05 20.32
N GLU A 9 7.98 9.96 20.59
CA GLU A 9 8.20 8.89 19.61
C GLU A 9 6.88 8.21 19.20
N GLN A 10 5.99 8.02 20.16
CA GLN A 10 4.66 7.47 19.93
C GLN A 10 3.76 8.43 19.15
N GLU A 11 3.76 9.72 19.47
CA GLU A 11 3.01 10.75 18.74
C GLU A 11 3.48 10.85 17.28
N GLU A 12 4.80 10.81 17.05
CA GLU A 12 5.34 10.78 15.69
C GLU A 12 4.98 9.51 14.93
N ALA A 13 4.97 8.36 15.59
CA ALA A 13 4.54 7.10 14.98
C ALA A 13 3.07 7.15 14.57
N GLU A 14 2.20 7.72 15.40
CA GLU A 14 0.79 7.93 15.08
C GLU A 14 0.59 8.92 13.92
N ARG A 15 1.34 10.02 13.90
CA ARG A 15 1.33 10.96 12.76
C ARG A 15 1.78 10.29 11.47
N ARG A 16 2.85 9.48 11.51
CA ARG A 16 3.32 8.70 10.36
C ARG A 16 2.26 7.70 9.88
N ARG A 17 1.56 7.02 10.80
CA ARG A 17 0.46 6.10 10.47
C ARG A 17 -0.73 6.82 9.83
N ALA A 18 -1.08 8.02 10.32
CA ALA A 18 -2.18 8.80 9.76
C ALA A 18 -1.94 9.28 8.32
N LEU A 19 -0.68 9.34 7.88
CA LEU A 19 -0.30 9.68 6.50
C LEU A 19 -0.40 8.48 5.54
N VAL A 20 -0.59 7.28 6.05
CA VAL A 20 -0.65 6.04 5.27
C VAL A 20 -2.12 5.62 5.12
N SER A 21 -2.54 5.33 3.89
CA SER A 21 -3.90 4.83 3.63
C SER A 21 -4.17 3.56 4.45
N ALA A 22 -5.37 3.45 5.04
CA ALA A 22 -5.78 2.23 5.74
C ALA A 22 -5.60 0.98 4.88
N GLN A 23 -5.86 1.09 3.58
CA GLN A 23 -5.70 0.01 2.60
C GLN A 23 -4.23 -0.41 2.41
N PHE A 24 -3.26 0.46 2.68
CA PHE A 24 -1.85 0.11 2.61
C PHE A 24 -1.43 -0.80 3.77
N PHE A 25 -2.06 -0.69 4.94
CA PHE A 25 -1.82 -1.64 6.03
C PHE A 25 -2.29 -3.05 5.67
N GLU A 26 -3.43 -3.16 4.98
CA GLU A 26 -3.92 -4.45 4.48
C GLU A 26 -2.92 -5.08 3.51
N TRP A 27 -2.39 -4.31 2.54
CA TRP A 27 -1.35 -4.80 1.63
C TRP A 27 -0.06 -5.17 2.35
N ILE A 28 0.31 -4.49 3.44
CA ILE A 28 1.49 -4.84 4.24
C ILE A 28 1.30 -6.18 4.95
N GLU A 29 0.12 -6.44 5.53
CA GLU A 29 -0.18 -7.71 6.19
C GLU A 29 -0.21 -8.86 5.17
N GLU A 30 -0.87 -8.68 4.04
CA GLU A 30 -0.87 -9.64 2.93
C GLU A 30 0.57 -9.90 2.43
N SER A 31 1.37 -8.85 2.29
CA SER A 31 2.76 -8.98 1.86
C SER A 31 3.62 -9.72 2.86
N ARG A 32 3.40 -9.52 4.16
CA ARG A 32 4.12 -10.25 5.22
C ARG A 32 3.79 -11.73 5.20
N GLU A 33 2.53 -12.09 4.96
CA GLU A 33 2.12 -13.49 4.83
C GLU A 33 2.79 -14.15 3.61
N ILE A 34 2.74 -13.49 2.45
CA ILE A 34 3.38 -13.99 1.23
C ILE A 34 4.89 -14.12 1.42
N VAL A 35 5.55 -13.10 1.97
CA VAL A 35 7.00 -13.11 2.14
C VAL A 35 7.42 -14.13 3.20
N GLY A 36 6.70 -14.19 4.32
CA GLY A 36 6.97 -15.15 5.38
C GLY A 36 6.85 -16.60 4.93
N VAL A 37 5.90 -16.91 4.03
CA VAL A 37 5.73 -18.26 3.47
C VAL A 37 6.77 -18.59 2.40
N ASN A 38 7.11 -17.64 1.52
CA ASN A 38 7.94 -17.92 0.34
C ASN A 38 9.44 -17.64 0.55
N PHE A 39 9.79 -16.89 1.59
CA PHE A 39 11.16 -16.46 1.89
C PHE A 39 11.50 -16.64 3.37
N GLU A 40 11.02 -17.73 3.99
CA GLU A 40 11.20 -18.03 5.41
C GLU A 40 12.68 -18.11 5.85
N GLU A 41 13.57 -18.50 4.93
CA GLU A 41 15.01 -18.63 5.19
C GLU A 41 15.74 -17.28 5.28
N LEU A 42 15.12 -16.20 4.81
CA LEU A 42 15.71 -14.86 4.86
C LEU A 42 15.70 -14.30 6.28
N SER A 43 16.61 -13.35 6.53
CA SER A 43 16.61 -12.61 7.78
C SER A 43 15.31 -11.82 7.97
N ALA A 44 14.96 -11.53 9.22
CA ALA A 44 13.78 -10.70 9.52
C ALA A 44 13.87 -9.30 8.88
N GLU A 45 15.08 -8.76 8.71
CA GLU A 45 15.32 -7.48 8.05
C GLU A 45 15.02 -7.56 6.54
N ASP A 46 15.51 -8.61 5.88
CA ASP A 46 15.24 -8.85 4.46
C ASP A 46 13.76 -9.14 4.20
N GLN A 47 13.11 -9.93 5.06
CA GLN A 47 11.68 -10.19 4.97
C GLN A 47 10.86 -8.90 5.15
N ALA A 48 11.25 -8.04 6.11
CA ALA A 48 10.59 -6.75 6.31
C ALA A 48 10.77 -5.85 5.08
N PHE A 49 11.97 -5.79 4.50
CA PHE A 49 12.24 -5.04 3.27
C PHE A 49 11.39 -5.55 2.10
N LEU A 50 11.36 -6.86 1.86
CA LEU A 50 10.56 -7.45 0.79
C LEU A 50 9.07 -7.22 0.99
N SER A 51 8.57 -7.32 2.22
CA SER A 51 7.14 -7.11 2.54
C SER A 51 6.70 -5.68 2.20
N VAL A 52 7.54 -4.68 2.50
CA VAL A 52 7.24 -3.28 2.15
C VAL A 52 7.24 -3.06 0.64
N ASN A 53 8.21 -3.65 -0.07
CA ASN A 53 8.28 -3.55 -1.52
C ASN A 53 7.07 -4.21 -2.19
N LEU A 54 6.69 -5.40 -1.74
CA LEU A 54 5.52 -6.11 -2.25
C LEU A 54 4.23 -5.32 -1.99
N ALA A 55 4.04 -4.76 -0.81
CA ALA A 55 2.86 -3.94 -0.50
C ALA A 55 2.79 -2.69 -1.38
N THR A 56 3.95 -2.09 -1.65
CA THR A 56 4.06 -0.96 -2.57
C THR A 56 3.70 -1.36 -4.00
N SER A 57 4.15 -2.54 -4.46
CA SER A 57 3.75 -3.07 -5.78
C SER A 57 2.25 -3.34 -5.86
N LEU A 58 1.64 -3.96 -4.84
CA LEU A 58 0.20 -4.20 -4.77
C LEU A 58 -0.60 -2.88 -4.84
N MET A 59 -0.17 -1.86 -4.09
CA MET A 59 -0.76 -0.53 -4.16
C MET A 59 -0.72 0.04 -5.57
N LEU A 60 0.43 -0.03 -6.23
CA LEU A 60 0.61 0.53 -7.57
C LEU A 60 -0.25 -0.21 -8.60
N THR A 61 -0.32 -1.54 -8.52
CA THR A 61 -1.21 -2.35 -9.37
C THR A 61 -2.67 -2.01 -9.15
N HIS A 62 -3.11 -1.85 -7.90
CA HIS A 62 -4.48 -1.42 -7.59
C HIS A 62 -4.80 -0.05 -8.19
N LYS A 63 -3.91 0.95 -7.97
CA LYS A 63 -4.07 2.30 -8.55
C LYS A 63 -4.10 2.27 -10.08
N LEU A 64 -3.30 1.41 -10.71
CA LEU A 64 -3.33 1.26 -12.17
C LEU A 64 -4.70 0.73 -12.63
N GLY A 65 -5.24 -0.29 -11.95
CA GLY A 65 -6.58 -0.80 -12.25
C GLY A 65 -7.68 0.26 -12.08
N GLU A 66 -7.59 1.11 -11.05
CA GLU A 66 -8.52 2.25 -10.88
C GLU A 66 -8.43 3.26 -12.04
N ILE A 67 -7.21 3.54 -12.52
CA ILE A 67 -6.98 4.42 -13.66
C ILE A 67 -7.59 3.81 -14.93
N GLU A 68 -7.33 2.53 -15.19
CA GLU A 68 -7.86 1.82 -16.35
C GLU A 68 -9.40 1.80 -16.35
N ALA A 69 -10.01 1.53 -15.20
CA ALA A 69 -11.46 1.57 -15.04
C ALA A 69 -12.03 2.97 -15.36
N ARG A 70 -11.40 4.04 -14.84
CA ARG A 70 -11.81 5.42 -15.12
C ARG A 70 -11.67 5.78 -16.60
N LEU A 71 -10.57 5.37 -17.24
CA LEU A 71 -10.38 5.56 -18.68
C LEU A 71 -11.44 4.82 -19.49
N GLY A 72 -11.82 3.62 -19.07
CA GLY A 72 -12.94 2.86 -19.63
C GLY A 72 -14.25 3.63 -19.58
N SER A 73 -14.61 4.19 -18.42
CA SER A 73 -15.81 5.01 -18.26
C SER A 73 -15.80 6.26 -19.13
N ILE A 74 -14.67 7.00 -19.16
CA ILE A 74 -14.52 8.19 -20.01
C ILE A 74 -14.73 7.84 -21.48
N ARG A 75 -14.14 6.72 -21.95
CA ARG A 75 -14.30 6.26 -23.33
C ARG A 75 -15.75 5.93 -23.67
N GLN A 76 -16.47 5.26 -22.76
CA GLN A 76 -17.89 4.97 -22.95
C GLN A 76 -18.74 6.25 -23.07
N GLU A 77 -18.49 7.23 -22.19
CA GLU A 77 -19.18 8.52 -22.23
C GLU A 77 -18.92 9.32 -23.51
N LEU A 78 -17.68 9.30 -24.01
CA LEU A 78 -17.33 9.95 -25.27
C LEU A 78 -18.04 9.29 -26.45
N ASN A 79 -18.00 7.95 -26.54
CA ASN A 79 -18.69 7.21 -27.60
C ASN A 79 -20.21 7.40 -27.56
N ALA A 80 -20.80 7.59 -26.38
CA ALA A 80 -22.23 7.86 -26.24
C ALA A 80 -22.63 9.28 -26.69
N LYS A 81 -21.67 10.21 -26.78
CA LYS A 81 -21.89 11.61 -27.14
C LYS A 81 -21.64 11.92 -28.62
N GLU A 82 -21.02 11.03 -29.39
CA GLU A 82 -20.91 11.16 -30.84
C GLU A 82 -22.22 10.67 -31.49
N PRO A 83 -23.05 11.56 -32.07
CA PRO A 83 -24.16 11.11 -32.90
C PRO A 83 -23.58 10.66 -34.26
N ASN A 84 -24.01 9.47 -34.71
CA ASN A 84 -23.78 9.00 -36.09
C ASN A 84 -24.16 10.06 -37.13
#